data_AF-A0A7C4RV11-F1
#
_entry.id   AF-A0A7C4RV11-F1
#
_cell.length_a   1.000
_cell.length_b   1.000
_cell.length_c   1.000
_cell.angle_alpha   90.00
_cell.angle_beta   90.00
_cell.angle_gamma   90.00
#
_symmetry.space_group_name_H-M   'P 1'
#
loop_
_entity.id
_entity.type
_entity.pdbx_description
1 polymer ?
#
loop_
_entity_poly.entity_id
_entity_poly.type
_entity_poly.pdbx_seq_one_letter_code
_entity_poly.pdbx_strand_id
1 'polypeptide(L)'
;MKFPLLAKNELYLVIVTAVFLAFGIVSVLFRTPVDRSQMDFTVFFESDSRVFFFDGSKFPDDAGCELVVPVKDVPTDRRTVETFSSAVKDRYVGNLEFYGNPEFIRQFYEATRYSKIVKVHYVKPEELQRYNPDTLFKRLWRAVVERSVEVIILPDDELSRKAYEKLTTFFPVSKSIPKHSGVDFKNELYGTLLGLYVAFHMPAAIFGFLFTRDYSIYVSLMSILGTIVLFFTSKNRFLTVTQFLTLGILTNFALYSYPYVNDIYTYRGVKLSLVSLPLTFAAFRIKELISLSEQRKELTKFMKFKLTLLLLTGIAALVYAVLRSGNYGFVLTFEEDFRLILENIFIVRPRTKELVFLPMLFFASTINDEFLSLFLTFFGTFGLVSIFNSFCHIKAPIFVTFYREIVTVLLASAIFVLLSILRSLILVWTRQK
;
A
#
# COMPACT_ATOMS: atom_id res chain seq x y z
N MET A 1 36.43 -19.35 -6.13
CA MET A 1 35.16 -19.46 -5.38
C MET A 1 34.02 -18.96 -6.27
N LYS A 2 33.05 -19.80 -6.66
CA LYS A 2 31.82 -19.29 -7.31
C LYS A 2 30.95 -18.69 -6.21
N PHE A 3 30.94 -17.36 -6.09
CA PHE A 3 29.99 -16.70 -5.19
C PHE A 3 28.57 -17.02 -5.66
N PRO A 4 27.71 -17.59 -4.80
CA PRO A 4 26.35 -17.87 -5.20
C PRO A 4 25.62 -16.55 -5.48
N LEU A 5 24.83 -16.53 -6.57
CA LEU A 5 24.06 -15.34 -6.96
C LEU A 5 23.09 -14.90 -5.85
N LEU A 6 22.53 -15.87 -5.12
CA LEU A 6 21.59 -15.68 -4.02
C LEU A 6 22.10 -16.39 -2.75
N ALA A 7 21.89 -15.78 -1.60
CA ALA A 7 22.08 -16.44 -0.31
C ALA A 7 21.12 -17.65 -0.21
N LYS A 8 21.55 -18.74 0.45
CA LYS A 8 20.70 -19.94 0.63
C LYS A 8 20.77 -20.55 2.03
N ASN A 9 21.62 -20.01 2.89
CA ASN A 9 21.75 -20.49 4.26
C ASN A 9 20.62 -19.89 5.11
N GLU A 10 19.66 -20.72 5.53
CA GLU A 10 18.48 -20.28 6.29
C GLU A 10 18.84 -19.57 7.60
N LEU A 11 19.83 -20.06 8.35
CA LEU A 11 20.24 -19.42 9.60
C LEU A 11 20.78 -18.00 9.34
N TYR A 12 21.58 -17.85 8.29
CA TYR A 12 22.06 -16.53 7.85
C TYR A 12 20.90 -15.60 7.49
N LEU A 13 19.92 -16.10 6.72
CA LEU A 13 18.74 -15.30 6.34
C LEU A 13 17.93 -14.87 7.55
N VAL A 14 17.72 -15.76 8.52
CA VAL A 14 17.03 -15.44 9.78
C VAL A 14 17.77 -14.33 10.52
N ILE A 15 19.10 -14.42 10.66
CA ILE A 15 19.91 -13.41 11.35
C ILE A 15 19.81 -12.05 10.64
N VAL A 16 20.00 -12.03 9.31
CA VAL A 16 19.90 -10.79 8.52
C VAL A 16 18.51 -10.18 8.68
N THR A 17 17.45 -10.95 8.47
CA THR A 17 16.08 -10.44 8.60
C THR A 17 15.79 -9.95 10.01
N ALA A 18 16.23 -10.65 11.05
CA ALA A 18 16.01 -10.26 12.44
C ALA A 18 16.68 -8.92 12.78
N VAL A 19 17.92 -8.69 12.33
CA VAL A 19 18.65 -7.43 12.58
C VAL A 19 17.94 -6.25 11.93
N PHE A 20 17.59 -6.36 10.65
CA PHE A 20 16.91 -5.29 9.93
C PHE A 20 15.48 -5.05 10.42
N LEU A 21 14.76 -6.11 10.79
CA LEU A 21 13.43 -6.01 11.37
C LEU A 21 13.47 -5.35 12.75
N ALA A 22 14.42 -5.71 13.61
CA ALA A 22 14.57 -5.09 14.92
C ALA A 22 14.82 -3.58 14.79
N PHE A 23 15.72 -3.19 13.88
CA PHE A 23 15.93 -1.78 13.55
C PHE A 23 14.63 -1.12 13.05
N GLY A 24 13.94 -1.75 12.09
CA GLY A 24 12.68 -1.25 11.55
C GLY A 24 11.57 -1.08 12.60
N ILE A 25 11.43 -2.02 13.54
CA ILE A 25 10.45 -1.93 14.64
C ILE A 25 10.77 -0.75 15.56
N VAL A 26 12.05 -0.58 15.93
CA VAL A 26 12.48 0.58 16.74
C VAL A 26 12.15 1.88 16.01
N SER A 27 12.40 1.96 14.70
CA SER A 27 12.03 3.11 13.86
C SER A 27 10.52 3.38 13.84
N VAL A 28 9.69 2.34 13.73
CA VAL A 28 8.21 2.45 13.80
C VAL A 28 7.79 3.06 15.13
N LEU A 29 8.38 2.63 16.24
CA LEU A 29 8.09 3.17 17.57
C LEU A 29 8.44 4.66 17.68
N PHE A 30 9.60 5.08 17.16
CA PHE A 30 10.01 6.49 17.15
C PHE A 30 9.16 7.37 16.23
N ARG A 31 8.67 6.82 15.10
CA ARG A 31 7.81 7.56 14.16
C ARG A 31 6.36 7.68 14.63
N THR A 32 5.87 6.70 15.41
CA THR A 32 4.49 6.68 15.90
C THR A 32 4.02 7.98 16.56
N PRO A 33 4.76 8.64 17.48
CA PRO A 33 4.33 9.91 18.06
C PRO A 33 4.27 11.05 17.03
N VAL A 34 5.18 11.05 16.04
CA VAL A 34 5.19 12.04 14.96
C VAL A 34 3.96 11.88 14.08
N ASP A 35 3.70 10.68 13.59
CA ASP A 35 2.51 10.40 12.78
C ASP A 35 1.21 10.67 13.56
N ARG A 36 1.19 10.39 14.87
CA ARG A 36 0.02 10.68 15.73
C ARG A 36 -0.23 12.19 15.86
N SER A 37 0.81 13.01 15.97
CA SER A 37 0.67 14.47 15.99
C SER A 37 0.18 15.05 14.66
N GLN A 38 0.33 14.29 13.57
CA GLN A 38 -0.15 14.67 12.23
C GLN A 38 -1.55 14.12 11.90
N MET A 39 -2.22 13.50 12.89
CA MET A 39 -3.60 13.04 12.73
C MET A 39 -4.62 14.07 13.23
N ASP A 40 -4.18 15.22 13.73
CA ASP A 40 -5.07 16.34 13.99
C ASP A 40 -5.74 16.77 12.69
N PHE A 41 -7.03 17.06 12.74
CA PHE A 41 -7.78 17.48 11.57
C PHE A 41 -8.81 18.55 11.93
N THR A 42 -9.20 19.32 10.93
CA THR A 42 -10.27 20.33 10.99
C THR A 42 -11.41 19.90 10.07
N VAL A 43 -12.64 20.25 10.45
CA VAL A 43 -13.82 20.04 9.61
C VAL A 43 -14.41 21.40 9.23
N PHE A 44 -14.66 21.60 7.95
CA PHE A 44 -15.40 22.73 7.41
C PHE A 44 -16.71 22.23 6.79
N PHE A 45 -17.72 23.09 6.82
CA PHE A 45 -18.92 22.91 6.01
C PHE A 45 -18.80 23.76 4.75
N GLU A 46 -19.48 23.38 3.66
CA GLU A 46 -19.45 24.13 2.39
C GLU A 46 -19.86 25.61 2.53
N SER A 47 -20.67 25.93 3.55
CA SER A 47 -21.09 27.30 3.87
C SER A 47 -20.01 28.16 4.54
N ASP A 48 -18.84 27.59 4.88
CA ASP A 48 -17.74 28.30 5.55
C ASP A 48 -16.92 29.15 4.58
N SER A 49 -16.91 30.47 4.79
CA SER A 49 -16.20 31.44 3.93
C SER A 49 -14.67 31.32 3.98
N ARG A 50 -14.12 30.53 4.92
CA ARG A 50 -12.67 30.28 5.00
C ARG A 50 -12.16 29.35 3.90
N VAL A 51 -13.04 28.61 3.23
CA VAL A 51 -12.68 27.64 2.18
C VAL A 51 -13.09 28.17 0.82
N PHE A 52 -12.16 28.16 -0.13
CA PHE A 52 -12.41 28.54 -1.52
C PHE A 52 -12.02 27.43 -2.49
N PHE A 53 -12.97 26.96 -3.30
CA PHE A 53 -12.71 26.02 -4.39
C PHE A 53 -12.24 26.80 -5.63
N PHE A 54 -11.02 26.54 -6.05
CA PHE A 54 -10.40 27.19 -7.21
C PHE A 54 -10.60 26.34 -8.46
N ASP A 55 -11.28 26.89 -9.46
CA ASP A 55 -11.58 26.28 -10.77
C ASP A 55 -10.85 26.98 -11.93
N GLY A 56 -9.94 27.92 -11.64
CA GLY A 56 -9.30 28.79 -12.63
C GLY A 56 -9.91 30.20 -12.73
N SER A 57 -10.98 30.48 -11.99
CA SER A 57 -11.57 31.81 -11.85
C SER A 57 -10.67 32.78 -11.04
N LYS A 58 -11.03 34.06 -11.01
CA LYS A 58 -10.31 35.05 -10.19
C LYS A 58 -10.42 34.67 -8.71
N PHE A 59 -9.30 34.80 -8.00
CA PHE A 59 -9.29 34.62 -6.55
C PHE A 59 -10.23 35.60 -5.88
N PRO A 60 -10.88 35.20 -4.77
CA PRO A 60 -11.68 36.12 -3.99
C PRO A 60 -10.78 37.23 -3.44
N ASP A 61 -11.24 38.47 -3.51
CA ASP A 61 -10.59 39.64 -2.89
C ASP A 61 -10.65 39.58 -1.33
N ASP A 62 -11.30 38.53 -0.80
CA ASP A 62 -11.60 38.36 0.61
C ASP A 62 -10.35 38.03 1.45
N ALA A 63 -10.16 38.80 2.52
CA ALA A 63 -9.11 38.62 3.51
C ALA A 63 -9.37 37.43 4.45
N GLY A 64 -10.59 36.88 4.48
CA GLY A 64 -10.99 35.78 5.36
C GLY A 64 -10.70 34.36 4.84
N CYS A 65 -10.29 34.19 3.58
CA CYS A 65 -10.00 32.87 3.01
C CYS A 65 -8.67 32.31 3.56
N GLU A 66 -8.76 31.18 4.27
CA GLU A 66 -7.62 30.47 4.86
C GLU A 66 -7.13 29.30 3.99
N LEU A 67 -8.04 28.61 3.29
CA LEU A 67 -7.77 27.42 2.48
C LEU A 67 -8.27 27.58 1.04
N VAL A 68 -7.37 27.36 0.08
CA VAL A 68 -7.68 27.33 -1.35
C VAL A 68 -7.54 25.89 -1.85
N VAL A 69 -8.60 25.34 -2.46
CA VAL A 69 -8.67 23.95 -2.91
C VAL A 69 -8.83 23.91 -4.44
N PRO A 70 -7.77 23.61 -5.21
CA PRO A 70 -7.87 23.42 -6.66
C PRO A 70 -8.74 22.19 -7.01
N VAL A 71 -9.75 22.39 -7.85
CA VAL A 71 -10.61 21.30 -8.33
C VAL A 71 -10.03 20.63 -9.58
N LYS A 72 -10.63 19.49 -9.99
CA LYS A 72 -10.14 18.66 -11.10
C LYS A 72 -9.89 19.42 -12.41
N ASP A 73 -10.76 20.37 -12.74
CA ASP A 73 -10.79 21.01 -14.05
C ASP A 73 -9.82 22.20 -14.19
N VAL A 74 -9.02 22.46 -13.14
CA VAL A 74 -7.99 23.52 -13.17
C VAL A 74 -6.94 23.20 -14.25
N PRO A 75 -6.68 24.13 -15.18
CA PRO A 75 -5.64 23.98 -16.19
C PRO A 75 -4.24 23.77 -15.59
N THR A 76 -3.46 22.86 -16.18
CA THR A 76 -2.07 22.55 -15.77
C THR A 76 -1.02 23.34 -16.57
N ASP A 77 -1.41 24.42 -17.23
CA ASP A 77 -0.45 25.26 -17.94
C ASP A 77 0.35 26.14 -16.96
N ARG A 78 1.56 26.51 -17.39
CA ARG A 78 2.51 27.26 -16.56
C ARG A 78 1.95 28.60 -16.08
N ARG A 79 1.15 29.29 -16.90
CA ARG A 79 0.58 30.59 -16.56
C ARG A 79 -0.45 30.47 -15.44
N THR A 80 -1.25 29.41 -15.46
CA THR A 80 -2.21 29.12 -14.38
C THR A 80 -1.50 28.82 -13.06
N VAL A 81 -0.41 28.05 -13.09
CA VAL A 81 0.41 27.77 -11.88
C VAL A 81 1.06 29.04 -11.33
N GLU A 82 1.61 29.91 -12.18
CA GLU A 82 2.22 31.18 -11.77
C GLU A 82 1.18 32.17 -11.20
N THR A 83 0.00 32.24 -11.81
CA THR A 83 -1.13 33.05 -11.34
C THR A 83 -1.60 32.56 -9.98
N PHE A 84 -1.78 31.24 -9.83
CA PHE A 84 -2.16 30.60 -8.58
C PHE A 84 -1.13 30.87 -7.48
N SER A 85 0.17 30.69 -7.78
CA SER A 85 1.25 30.95 -6.84
C SER A 85 1.27 32.39 -6.34
N SER A 86 1.02 33.36 -7.21
CA SER A 86 1.01 34.78 -6.84
C SER A 86 -0.19 35.14 -5.96
N ALA A 87 -1.30 34.43 -6.11
CA ALA A 87 -2.57 34.73 -5.45
C ALA A 87 -2.78 33.98 -4.13
N VAL A 88 -2.23 32.77 -3.97
CA VAL A 88 -2.31 32.00 -2.72
C VAL A 88 -1.61 32.72 -1.56
N LYS A 89 -0.52 33.46 -1.81
CA LYS A 89 0.26 34.17 -0.79
C LYS A 89 0.66 33.23 0.37
N ASP A 90 0.10 33.45 1.57
CA ASP A 90 0.40 32.68 2.79
C ASP A 90 -0.72 31.71 3.22
N ARG A 91 -1.73 31.50 2.35
CA ARG A 91 -2.89 30.63 2.61
C ARG A 91 -2.54 29.15 2.45
N TYR A 92 -3.33 28.28 3.07
CA TYR A 92 -3.19 26.83 2.86
C TYR A 92 -3.67 26.44 1.46
N VAL A 93 -3.01 25.46 0.86
CA VAL A 93 -3.39 24.86 -0.41
C VAL A 93 -3.87 23.44 -0.17
N GLY A 94 -5.09 23.13 -0.61
CA GLY A 94 -5.69 21.82 -0.43
C GLY A 94 -5.34 20.86 -1.55
N ASN A 95 -4.66 19.75 -1.23
CA ASN A 95 -4.55 18.60 -2.11
C ASN A 95 -5.82 17.72 -1.96
N LEU A 96 -6.74 17.86 -2.91
CA LEU A 96 -8.06 17.26 -2.85
C LEU A 96 -8.06 15.78 -3.25
N GLU A 97 -8.52 14.91 -2.34
CA GLU A 97 -8.66 13.48 -2.62
C GLU A 97 -9.81 13.19 -3.61
N PHE A 98 -9.57 12.28 -4.54
CA PHE A 98 -10.51 11.77 -5.57
C PHE A 98 -10.97 12.80 -6.63
N TYR A 99 -11.15 14.06 -6.25
CA TYR A 99 -11.73 15.12 -7.08
C TYR A 99 -10.75 16.26 -7.40
N GLY A 100 -9.51 16.18 -6.94
CA GLY A 100 -8.47 17.15 -7.27
C GLY A 100 -7.82 16.90 -8.62
N ASN A 101 -6.85 17.76 -8.93
CA ASN A 101 -5.89 17.58 -10.00
C ASN A 101 -4.48 17.35 -9.39
N PRO A 102 -4.07 16.08 -9.18
CA PRO A 102 -2.78 15.77 -8.56
C PRO A 102 -1.58 16.32 -9.33
N GLU A 103 -1.69 16.39 -10.66
CA GLU A 103 -0.62 16.91 -11.52
C GLU A 103 -0.44 18.42 -11.35
N PHE A 104 -1.54 19.17 -11.21
CA PHE A 104 -1.49 20.60 -10.89
C PHE A 104 -0.76 20.87 -9.56
N ILE A 105 -1.16 20.18 -8.50
CA ILE A 105 -0.53 20.33 -7.16
C ILE A 105 0.95 19.96 -7.22
N ARG A 106 1.30 18.92 -7.98
CA ARG A 106 2.69 18.51 -8.16
C ARG A 106 3.53 19.57 -8.87
N GLN A 107 3.04 20.12 -9.97
CA GLN A 107 3.74 21.18 -10.70
C GLN A 107 3.86 22.46 -9.86
N PHE A 108 2.81 22.81 -9.12
CA PHE A 108 2.83 23.92 -8.18
C PHE A 108 3.91 23.73 -7.10
N TYR A 109 3.98 22.55 -6.48
CA TYR A 109 5.00 22.24 -5.49
C TYR A 109 6.42 22.22 -6.09
N GLU A 110 6.59 21.70 -7.29
CA GLU A 110 7.89 21.67 -7.98
C GLU A 110 8.40 23.08 -8.32
N ALA A 111 7.50 24.00 -8.68
CA ALA A 111 7.83 25.38 -9.00
C ALA A 111 8.11 26.26 -7.77
N THR A 112 7.41 26.03 -6.66
CA THR A 112 7.38 26.96 -5.51
C THR A 112 7.98 26.40 -4.24
N ARG A 113 8.09 25.07 -4.11
CA ARG A 113 8.38 24.35 -2.86
C ARG A 113 7.46 24.74 -1.70
N TYR A 114 6.19 25.02 -2.00
CA TYR A 114 5.21 25.47 -1.02
C TYR A 114 5.03 24.48 0.13
N SER A 115 5.11 24.97 1.37
CA SER A 115 5.14 24.16 2.58
C SER A 115 3.79 24.04 3.32
N LYS A 116 2.76 24.79 2.88
CA LYS A 116 1.41 24.76 3.46
C LYS A 116 0.41 24.01 2.57
N ILE A 117 0.81 22.84 2.07
CA ILE A 117 -0.08 21.97 1.27
C ILE A 117 -0.67 20.90 2.17
N VAL A 118 -1.98 20.96 2.43
CA VAL A 118 -2.70 20.05 3.32
C VAL A 118 -3.58 19.08 2.55
N LYS A 119 -3.81 17.88 3.11
CA LYS A 119 -4.71 16.90 2.49
C LYS A 119 -6.17 17.22 2.80
N VAL A 120 -6.99 17.27 1.76
CA VAL A 120 -8.41 17.62 1.85
C VAL A 120 -9.27 16.44 1.41
N HIS A 121 -10.19 16.01 2.28
CA HIS A 121 -11.26 15.09 1.94
C HIS A 121 -12.56 15.84 1.77
N TYR A 122 -13.13 15.81 0.58
CA TYR A 122 -14.41 16.43 0.28
C TYR A 122 -15.45 15.35 -0.01
N VAL A 123 -16.61 15.47 0.62
CA VAL A 123 -17.80 14.66 0.31
C VAL A 123 -18.74 15.52 -0.49
N LYS A 124 -19.02 15.13 -1.74
CA LYS A 124 -19.93 15.91 -2.58
C LYS A 124 -21.39 15.75 -2.13
N PRO A 125 -22.25 16.78 -2.27
CA PRO A 125 -23.66 16.68 -1.96
C PRO A 125 -24.36 15.52 -2.70
N GLU A 126 -24.02 15.26 -3.97
CA GLU A 126 -24.65 14.18 -4.75
C GLU A 126 -24.30 12.78 -4.24
N GLU A 127 -23.20 12.64 -3.49
CA GLU A 127 -22.80 11.36 -2.92
C GLU A 127 -23.57 11.00 -1.65
N LEU A 128 -24.18 11.99 -0.97
CA LEU A 128 -24.86 11.77 0.32
C LEU A 128 -25.99 10.74 0.21
N GLN A 129 -26.63 10.63 -0.95
CA GLN A 129 -27.69 9.66 -1.22
C GLN A 129 -27.23 8.19 -1.07
N ARG A 130 -25.92 7.94 -1.11
CA ARG A 130 -25.33 6.59 -0.96
C ARG A 130 -25.03 6.22 0.48
N TYR A 131 -25.23 7.14 1.42
CA TYR A 131 -24.79 7.00 2.80
C TYR A 131 -25.95 7.09 3.79
N ASN A 132 -25.70 6.53 4.96
CA ASN A 132 -26.43 6.79 6.19
C ASN A 132 -25.41 7.37 7.20
N PRO A 133 -25.85 7.84 8.39
CA PRO A 133 -24.93 8.45 9.36
C PRO A 133 -23.75 7.54 9.75
N ASP A 134 -23.95 6.23 9.85
CA ASP A 134 -22.91 5.28 10.23
C ASP A 134 -21.91 5.00 9.09
N THR A 135 -22.38 4.83 7.86
CA THR A 135 -21.51 4.58 6.70
C THR A 135 -20.74 5.84 6.30
N LEU A 136 -21.33 7.03 6.46
CA LEU A 136 -20.61 8.29 6.32
C LEU A 136 -19.57 8.45 7.43
N PHE A 137 -19.92 8.22 8.70
CA PHE A 137 -18.97 8.23 9.80
C PHE A 137 -17.77 7.30 9.53
N LYS A 138 -17.99 6.07 9.06
CA LYS A 138 -16.92 5.14 8.66
C LYS A 138 -16.05 5.66 7.52
N ARG A 139 -16.62 6.38 6.55
CA ARG A 139 -15.83 7.06 5.50
C ARG A 139 -14.93 8.14 6.09
N LEU A 140 -15.44 8.93 7.02
CA LEU A 140 -14.66 9.98 7.71
C LEU A 140 -13.59 9.38 8.61
N TRP A 141 -13.91 8.32 9.36
CA TRP A 141 -12.95 7.53 10.13
C TRP A 141 -11.77 7.08 9.27
N ARG A 142 -12.05 6.51 8.10
CA ARG A 142 -11.00 6.10 7.14
C ARG A 142 -10.22 7.28 6.54
N ALA A 143 -10.84 8.47 6.43
CA ALA A 143 -10.13 9.69 6.04
C ALA A 143 -9.07 10.07 7.08
N VAL A 144 -9.45 10.09 8.35
CA VAL A 144 -8.57 10.46 9.45
C VAL A 144 -7.53 9.38 9.73
N VAL A 145 -7.96 8.14 9.95
CA VAL A 145 -7.11 7.05 10.45
C VAL A 145 -6.24 6.43 9.36
N GLU A 146 -6.82 6.11 8.20
CA GLU A 146 -6.09 5.36 7.17
C GLU A 146 -5.33 6.26 6.19
N ARG A 147 -5.68 7.55 6.11
CA ARG A 147 -5.18 8.48 5.09
C ARG A 147 -4.58 9.76 5.66
N SER A 148 -4.72 10.00 6.98
CA SER A 148 -4.25 11.19 7.67
C SER A 148 -4.67 12.48 6.97
N VAL A 149 -5.96 12.58 6.66
CA VAL A 149 -6.54 13.80 6.11
C VAL A 149 -6.58 14.86 7.20
N GLU A 150 -6.18 16.08 6.87
CA GLU A 150 -6.08 17.19 7.82
C GLU A 150 -7.27 18.14 7.72
N VAL A 151 -7.94 18.16 6.56
CA VAL A 151 -9.13 18.97 6.36
C VAL A 151 -10.24 18.11 5.75
N ILE A 152 -11.38 18.07 6.41
CA ILE A 152 -12.59 17.43 5.89
C ILE A 152 -13.58 18.53 5.53
N ILE A 153 -14.11 18.51 4.31
CA ILE A 153 -15.18 19.41 3.88
C ILE A 153 -16.45 18.58 3.68
N LEU A 154 -17.52 18.99 4.37
CA LEU A 154 -18.82 18.32 4.34
C LEU A 154 -19.91 19.25 3.78
N PRO A 155 -20.91 18.71 3.08
CA PRO A 155 -22.11 19.46 2.73
C PRO A 155 -22.88 19.84 4.00
N ASP A 156 -23.54 21.01 3.98
CA ASP A 156 -24.37 21.48 5.09
C ASP A 156 -25.73 20.77 5.09
N ASP A 157 -25.72 19.51 5.51
CA ASP A 157 -26.89 18.62 5.57
C ASP A 157 -27.01 17.94 6.94
N GLU A 158 -28.23 17.55 7.33
CA GLU A 158 -28.49 16.88 8.61
C GLU A 158 -27.70 15.57 8.75
N LEU A 159 -27.53 14.81 7.67
CA LEU A 159 -26.77 13.56 7.67
C LEU A 159 -25.28 13.82 7.94
N SER A 160 -24.72 14.86 7.33
CA SER A 160 -23.33 15.28 7.56
C SER A 160 -23.10 15.70 9.00
N ARG A 161 -24.03 16.46 9.60
CA ARG A 161 -23.95 16.91 11.00
C ARG A 161 -23.99 15.73 11.97
N LYS A 162 -24.89 14.76 11.76
CA LYS A 162 -24.94 13.52 12.58
C LYS A 162 -23.65 12.70 12.48
N ALA A 163 -23.07 12.58 11.28
CA ALA A 163 -21.80 11.89 11.10
C ALA A 163 -20.63 12.64 11.76
N TYR A 164 -20.63 13.97 11.70
CA TYR A 164 -19.65 14.83 12.37
C TYR A 164 -19.74 14.70 13.90
N GLU A 165 -20.92 14.76 14.49
CA GLU A 165 -21.13 14.57 15.94
C GLU A 165 -20.55 13.23 16.42
N LYS A 166 -20.84 12.14 15.70
CA LYS A 166 -20.23 10.84 15.96
C LYS A 166 -18.71 10.89 15.88
N LEU A 167 -18.15 11.53 14.85
CA LEU A 167 -16.70 11.66 14.67
C LEU A 167 -16.03 12.39 15.84
N THR A 168 -16.63 13.49 16.32
CA THR A 168 -16.10 14.29 17.44
C THR A 168 -16.12 13.57 18.79
N THR A 169 -16.93 12.51 18.91
CA THR A 169 -16.93 11.64 20.10
C THR A 169 -15.65 10.80 20.19
N PHE A 170 -15.00 10.51 19.07
CA PHE A 170 -13.80 9.66 19.01
C PHE A 170 -12.50 10.44 18.83
N PHE A 171 -12.54 11.61 18.20
CA PHE A 171 -11.34 12.40 17.90
C PHE A 171 -11.50 13.88 18.31
N PRO A 172 -10.46 14.50 18.90
CA PRO A 172 -10.44 15.94 19.07
C PRO A 172 -10.33 16.62 17.70
N VAL A 173 -11.28 17.51 17.40
CA VAL A 173 -11.26 18.30 16.16
C VAL A 173 -10.56 19.64 16.44
N SER A 174 -9.55 19.96 15.63
CA SER A 174 -8.86 21.24 15.71
C SER A 174 -9.74 22.38 15.21
N LYS A 175 -9.60 23.56 15.81
CA LYS A 175 -10.30 24.78 15.38
C LYS A 175 -9.63 25.46 14.18
N SER A 176 -8.34 25.20 14.00
CA SER A 176 -7.51 25.76 12.93
C SER A 176 -6.85 24.65 12.14
N ILE A 177 -6.57 24.91 10.86
CA ILE A 177 -5.87 23.98 10.00
C ILE A 177 -4.53 23.58 10.67
N PRO A 178 -4.28 22.28 10.89
CA PRO A 178 -3.07 21.81 11.54
C PRO A 178 -1.83 22.34 10.83
N LYS A 179 -0.81 22.72 11.61
CA LYS A 179 0.51 23.04 11.04
C LYS A 179 1.25 21.74 10.84
N HIS A 180 1.71 21.48 9.62
CA HIS A 180 2.61 20.37 9.37
C HIS A 180 3.90 20.53 10.19
N SER A 181 4.15 19.59 11.10
CA SER A 181 5.48 19.35 11.62
C SER A 181 6.38 18.87 10.47
N GLY A 182 7.56 19.46 10.31
CA GLY A 182 8.53 18.99 9.32
C GLY A 182 8.82 17.50 9.49
N VAL A 183 8.86 16.76 8.37
CA VAL A 183 9.22 15.34 8.36
C VAL A 183 10.74 15.24 8.32
N ASP A 184 11.38 15.18 9.50
CA ASP A 184 12.85 15.05 9.64
C ASP A 184 13.25 13.63 10.06
N PHE A 185 12.95 12.67 9.19
CA PHE A 185 13.52 11.33 9.28
C PHE A 185 14.59 11.21 8.22
N LYS A 186 15.76 10.65 8.60
CA LYS A 186 16.90 10.41 7.71
C LYS A 186 16.57 9.36 6.63
N ASN A 187 15.73 9.73 5.66
CA ASN A 187 15.23 8.89 4.60
C ASN A 187 16.37 8.22 3.81
N GLU A 188 17.45 8.94 3.50
CA GLU A 188 18.64 8.42 2.81
C GLU A 188 19.34 7.26 3.56
N LEU A 189 19.33 7.28 4.90
CA LEU A 189 19.82 6.16 5.71
C LEU A 189 18.98 4.91 5.44
N TYR A 190 17.65 5.04 5.41
CA TYR A 190 16.77 3.91 5.11
C TYR A 190 16.87 3.46 3.66
N GLY A 191 17.11 4.37 2.71
CA GLY A 191 17.45 4.01 1.33
C GLY A 191 18.70 3.13 1.28
N THR A 192 19.74 3.49 2.03
CA THR A 192 20.98 2.71 2.13
C THR A 192 20.74 1.35 2.80
N LEU A 193 19.99 1.33 3.91
CA LEU A 193 19.61 0.09 4.61
C LEU A 193 18.77 -0.83 3.72
N LEU A 194 17.85 -0.28 2.93
CA LEU A 194 17.10 -1.04 1.93
C LEU A 194 18.03 -1.70 0.91
N GLY A 195 18.97 -0.94 0.34
CA GLY A 195 19.97 -1.47 -0.58
C GLY A 195 20.81 -2.57 0.04
N LEU A 196 21.32 -2.36 1.26
CA LEU A 196 22.09 -3.35 2.01
C LEU A 196 21.27 -4.61 2.31
N TYR A 197 20.02 -4.45 2.72
CA TYR A 197 19.12 -5.57 3.00
C TYR A 197 18.94 -6.46 1.78
N VAL A 198 18.71 -5.87 0.60
CA VAL A 198 18.63 -6.61 -0.67
C VAL A 198 19.99 -7.21 -1.05
N ALA A 199 21.09 -6.48 -0.83
CA ALA A 199 22.44 -6.95 -1.11
C ALA A 199 22.86 -8.16 -0.26
N PHE A 200 22.43 -8.24 1.00
CA PHE A 200 22.66 -9.43 1.83
C PHE A 200 21.97 -10.69 1.28
N HIS A 201 20.89 -10.53 0.51
CA HIS A 201 20.23 -11.65 -0.16
C HIS A 201 20.79 -11.91 -1.56
N MET A 202 21.17 -10.85 -2.29
CA MET A 202 21.79 -10.89 -3.61
C MET A 202 22.98 -9.90 -3.66
N PRO A 203 24.23 -10.33 -3.43
CA PRO A 203 25.38 -9.41 -3.30
C PRO A 203 25.57 -8.43 -4.46
N ALA A 204 25.22 -8.83 -5.68
CA ALA A 204 25.27 -7.98 -6.86
C ALA A 204 24.35 -6.74 -6.78
N ALA A 205 23.31 -6.77 -5.92
CA ALA A 205 22.41 -5.63 -5.70
C ALA A 205 23.13 -4.41 -5.10
N ILE A 206 24.34 -4.59 -4.53
CA ILE A 206 25.15 -3.47 -4.04
C ILE A 206 25.43 -2.44 -5.13
N PHE A 207 25.49 -2.86 -6.40
CA PHE A 207 25.67 -1.95 -7.54
C PHE A 207 24.39 -1.21 -7.94
N GLY A 208 23.27 -1.40 -7.23
CA GLY A 208 21.99 -0.75 -7.48
C GLY A 208 22.09 0.77 -7.63
N PHE A 209 22.96 1.41 -6.85
CA PHE A 209 23.17 2.86 -6.89
C PHE A 209 23.81 3.36 -8.21
N LEU A 210 24.51 2.49 -8.95
CA LEU A 210 25.13 2.86 -10.23
C LEU A 210 24.11 3.00 -11.36
N PHE A 211 22.94 2.37 -11.22
CA PHE A 211 21.95 2.31 -12.30
C PHE A 211 21.00 3.51 -12.32
N THR A 212 20.91 4.27 -11.23
CA THR A 212 19.91 5.35 -11.10
C THR A 212 20.50 6.54 -10.34
N ARG A 213 20.40 7.74 -10.93
CA ARG A 213 20.75 9.00 -10.25
C ARG A 213 19.60 9.56 -9.39
N ASP A 214 18.37 9.18 -9.71
CA ASP A 214 17.17 9.60 -8.96
C ASP A 214 16.94 8.66 -7.77
N TYR A 215 16.92 9.22 -6.57
CA TYR A 215 16.72 8.50 -5.31
C TYR A 215 15.37 7.75 -5.25
N SER A 216 14.29 8.34 -5.77
CA SER A 216 12.97 7.70 -5.79
C SER A 216 12.95 6.46 -6.69
N ILE A 217 13.66 6.53 -7.82
CA ILE A 217 13.80 5.40 -8.76
C ILE A 217 14.69 4.33 -8.15
N TYR A 218 15.77 4.71 -7.47
CA TYR A 218 16.63 3.79 -6.71
C TYR A 218 15.81 2.96 -5.69
N VAL A 219 15.03 3.63 -4.83
CA VAL A 219 14.21 2.95 -3.82
C VAL A 219 13.21 2.02 -4.47
N SER A 220 12.56 2.46 -5.55
CA SER A 220 11.58 1.64 -6.29
C SER A 220 12.24 0.40 -6.92
N LEU A 221 13.40 0.57 -7.54
CA LEU A 221 14.17 -0.52 -8.15
C LEU A 221 14.61 -1.56 -7.10
N MET A 222 15.20 -1.11 -6.00
CA MET A 222 15.65 -1.99 -4.92
C MET A 222 14.48 -2.71 -4.26
N SER A 223 13.33 -2.04 -4.09
CA SER A 223 12.15 -2.65 -3.51
C SER A 223 11.56 -3.73 -4.41
N ILE A 224 11.41 -3.46 -5.72
CA ILE A 224 10.91 -4.44 -6.70
C ILE A 224 11.89 -5.62 -6.85
N LEU A 225 13.19 -5.36 -6.87
CA LEU A 225 14.21 -6.40 -6.90
C LEU A 225 14.16 -7.23 -5.62
N GLY A 226 13.97 -6.58 -4.46
CA GLY A 226 13.81 -7.21 -3.17
C GLY A 226 12.65 -8.20 -3.15
N THR A 227 11.47 -7.85 -3.67
CA THR A 227 10.34 -8.80 -3.68
C THR A 227 10.67 -10.09 -4.44
N ILE A 228 11.39 -10.00 -5.56
CA ILE A 228 11.84 -11.16 -6.34
C ILE A 228 12.90 -11.95 -5.56
N VAL A 229 13.98 -11.27 -5.15
CA VAL A 229 15.14 -11.89 -4.51
C VAL A 229 14.74 -12.63 -3.23
N LEU A 230 14.00 -11.98 -2.32
CA LEU A 230 13.61 -12.55 -1.02
C LEU A 230 12.80 -13.84 -1.21
N PHE A 231 11.89 -13.87 -2.18
CA PHE A 231 11.08 -15.03 -2.47
C PHE A 231 11.89 -16.24 -2.92
N PHE A 232 12.93 -16.04 -3.74
CA PHE A 232 13.78 -17.13 -4.24
C PHE A 232 14.91 -17.53 -3.28
N THR A 233 15.17 -16.73 -2.26
CA THR A 233 16.27 -16.94 -1.30
C THR A 233 15.83 -17.81 -0.12
N SER A 234 14.61 -17.61 0.41
CA SER A 234 14.07 -18.35 1.55
C SER A 234 13.20 -19.54 1.13
N LYS A 235 13.40 -20.71 1.73
CA LYS A 235 12.48 -21.85 1.62
C LYS A 235 11.35 -21.77 2.62
N ASN A 236 11.60 -21.22 3.80
CA ASN A 236 10.60 -21.09 4.86
C ASN A 236 9.62 -19.95 4.53
N ARG A 237 8.34 -20.30 4.35
CA ARG A 237 7.29 -19.34 3.96
C ARG A 237 7.01 -18.29 5.04
N PHE A 238 7.16 -18.62 6.32
CA PHE A 238 7.01 -17.65 7.42
C PHE A 238 8.17 -16.65 7.45
N LEU A 239 9.39 -17.11 7.17
CA LEU A 239 10.54 -16.23 7.01
C LEU A 239 10.33 -15.31 5.80
N THR A 240 9.81 -15.83 4.68
CA THR A 240 9.47 -15.01 3.50
C THR A 240 8.46 -13.91 3.85
N VAL A 241 7.40 -14.21 4.61
CA VAL A 241 6.45 -13.18 5.06
C VAL A 241 7.13 -12.10 5.90
N THR A 242 7.98 -12.51 6.85
CA THR A 242 8.75 -11.60 7.70
C THR A 242 9.72 -10.74 6.89
N GLN A 243 10.35 -11.32 5.88
CA GLN A 243 11.24 -10.63 4.95
C GLN A 243 10.53 -9.57 4.14
N PHE A 244 9.31 -9.83 3.67
CA PHE A 244 8.49 -8.87 2.92
C PHE A 244 7.98 -7.73 3.81
N LEU A 245 7.62 -8.03 5.06
CA LEU A 245 7.28 -7.00 6.05
C LEU A 245 8.47 -6.09 6.33
N THR A 246 9.66 -6.67 6.51
CA THR A 246 10.92 -5.92 6.70
C THR A 246 11.23 -5.03 5.49
N LEU A 247 11.11 -5.59 4.28
CA LEU A 247 11.28 -4.85 3.02
C LEU A 247 10.31 -3.66 2.95
N GLY A 248 9.03 -3.89 3.22
CA GLY A 248 8.00 -2.85 3.21
C GLY A 248 8.31 -1.71 4.19
N ILE A 249 8.68 -2.03 5.43
CA ILE A 249 9.07 -1.02 6.42
C ILE A 249 10.24 -0.18 5.91
N LEU A 250 11.32 -0.81 5.43
CA LEU A 250 12.48 -0.09 4.91
C LEU A 250 12.12 0.82 3.73
N THR A 251 11.31 0.33 2.78
CA THR A 251 10.82 1.12 1.64
C THR A 251 9.98 2.31 2.10
N ASN A 252 9.12 2.13 3.09
CA ASN A 252 8.28 3.20 3.60
C ASN A 252 9.11 4.32 4.24
N PHE A 253 10.05 3.96 5.12
CA PHE A 253 10.95 4.94 5.75
C PHE A 253 11.91 5.58 4.74
N ALA A 254 12.34 4.85 3.71
CA ALA A 254 13.19 5.39 2.65
C ALA A 254 12.50 6.51 1.86
N LEU A 255 11.17 6.54 1.77
CA LEU A 255 10.41 7.58 1.08
C LEU A 255 9.68 8.54 2.02
N TYR A 256 9.80 8.36 3.33
CA TYR A 256 9.13 9.20 4.31
C TYR A 256 9.71 10.62 4.29
N SER A 257 9.02 11.50 3.57
CA SER A 257 9.37 12.90 3.38
C SER A 257 8.11 13.69 3.03
N TYR A 258 8.15 15.01 3.23
CA TYR A 258 7.01 15.91 3.04
C TYR A 258 6.17 15.63 1.77
N PRO A 259 6.74 15.55 0.55
CA PRO A 259 5.92 15.39 -0.65
C PRO A 259 5.23 14.01 -0.74
N TYR A 260 5.77 12.96 -0.12
CA TYR A 260 5.16 11.63 -0.12
C TYR A 260 4.08 11.47 0.96
N VAL A 261 4.25 12.12 2.11
CA VAL A 261 3.25 12.13 3.18
C VAL A 261 1.99 12.91 2.77
N ASN A 262 2.19 13.99 2.00
CA ASN A 262 1.12 14.85 1.48
C ASN A 262 0.57 14.43 0.11
N ASP A 263 0.88 13.20 -0.34
CA ASP A 263 0.37 12.60 -1.58
C ASP A 263 0.65 13.45 -2.84
N ILE A 264 1.69 14.29 -2.81
CA ILE A 264 2.19 15.05 -3.96
C ILE A 264 2.99 14.09 -4.86
N TYR A 265 3.84 13.27 -4.24
CA TYR A 265 4.50 12.15 -4.87
C TYR A 265 3.97 10.83 -4.33
N THR A 266 3.86 9.85 -5.21
CA THR A 266 3.45 8.49 -4.87
C THR A 266 4.57 7.51 -5.20
N TYR A 267 4.60 6.38 -4.51
CA TYR A 267 5.55 5.31 -4.80
C TYR A 267 5.42 4.85 -6.26
N ARG A 268 6.52 4.91 -7.00
CA ARG A 268 6.58 4.50 -8.40
C ARG A 268 6.80 2.99 -8.47
N GLY A 269 5.90 2.26 -9.12
CA GLY A 269 6.06 0.82 -9.31
C GLY A 269 5.17 -0.07 -8.44
N VAL A 270 4.07 0.44 -7.88
CA VAL A 270 3.01 -0.40 -7.27
C VAL A 270 2.52 -1.47 -8.27
N LYS A 271 2.24 -1.06 -9.52
CA LYS A 271 1.80 -1.99 -10.57
C LYS A 271 2.90 -2.95 -11.00
N LEU A 272 4.14 -2.46 -11.10
CA LEU A 272 5.29 -3.29 -11.48
C LEU A 272 5.60 -4.34 -10.41
N SER A 273 5.62 -3.96 -9.13
CA SER A 273 5.82 -4.90 -8.02
C SER A 273 4.71 -5.96 -7.95
N LEU A 274 3.44 -5.56 -8.19
CA LEU A 274 2.28 -6.46 -8.25
C LEU A 274 2.46 -7.59 -9.27
N VAL A 275 3.16 -7.29 -10.37
CA VAL A 275 3.26 -8.17 -11.53
C VAL A 275 4.61 -8.90 -11.57
N SER A 276 5.68 -8.27 -11.11
CA SER A 276 7.06 -8.76 -11.26
C SER A 276 7.29 -10.10 -10.56
N LEU A 277 6.85 -10.25 -9.31
CA LEU A 277 7.05 -11.49 -8.56
C LEU A 277 6.21 -12.66 -9.13
N PRO A 278 4.88 -12.55 -9.33
CA PRO A 278 4.11 -13.64 -9.91
C PRO A 278 4.64 -14.07 -11.29
N LEU A 279 5.01 -13.11 -12.15
CA LEU A 279 5.54 -13.41 -13.48
C LEU A 279 6.92 -14.07 -13.43
N THR A 280 7.84 -13.57 -12.61
CA THR A 280 9.17 -14.18 -12.47
C THR A 280 9.07 -15.59 -11.89
N PHE A 281 8.18 -15.82 -10.93
CA PHE A 281 7.87 -17.16 -10.44
C PHE A 281 7.34 -18.07 -11.54
N ALA A 282 6.32 -17.63 -12.27
CA ALA A 282 5.73 -18.41 -13.36
C ALA A 282 6.78 -18.73 -14.45
N ALA A 283 7.55 -17.74 -14.89
CA ALA A 283 8.59 -17.90 -15.91
C ALA A 283 9.68 -18.87 -15.48
N PHE A 284 10.16 -18.79 -14.23
CA PHE A 284 11.15 -19.71 -13.70
C PHE A 284 10.63 -21.15 -13.68
N ARG A 285 9.38 -21.35 -13.25
CA ARG A 285 8.74 -22.68 -13.21
C ARG A 285 8.44 -23.25 -14.59
N ILE A 286 7.98 -22.43 -15.53
CA ILE A 286 7.81 -22.83 -16.93
C ILE A 286 9.15 -23.29 -17.51
N LYS A 287 10.23 -22.53 -17.29
CA LYS A 287 11.57 -22.88 -17.79
C LYS A 287 12.08 -24.19 -17.19
N GLU A 288 11.90 -24.39 -15.90
CA GLU A 288 12.27 -25.63 -15.21
C GLU A 288 11.50 -26.83 -15.79
N LEU A 289 10.18 -26.70 -15.98
CA LEU A 289 9.35 -27.74 -16.57
C LEU A 289 9.73 -28.05 -18.04
N ILE A 290 10.06 -27.04 -18.84
CA ILE A 290 10.54 -27.22 -20.22
C ILE A 290 11.90 -27.92 -20.24
N SER A 291 12.83 -27.53 -19.36
CA SER A 291 14.15 -28.18 -19.28
C SER A 291 14.03 -29.66 -18.89
N LEU A 292 13.13 -29.98 -17.95
CA LEU A 292 12.84 -31.37 -17.57
C LEU A 292 12.16 -32.15 -18.70
N SER A 293 11.31 -31.48 -19.50
CA SER A 293 10.69 -32.04 -20.70
C SER A 293 11.72 -32.48 -21.73
N GLU A 294 12.69 -31.62 -22.05
CA GLU A 294 13.72 -31.90 -23.05
C GLU A 294 14.59 -33.08 -22.63
N GLN A 295 14.86 -33.22 -21.33
CA GLN A 295 15.61 -34.35 -20.79
C GLN A 295 14.81 -35.66 -20.75
N ARG A 296 13.49 -35.62 -20.54
CA ARG A 296 12.65 -36.83 -20.39
C ARG A 296 11.84 -37.24 -21.63
N LYS A 297 11.91 -36.50 -22.74
CA LYS A 297 11.21 -36.73 -24.03
C LYS A 297 9.69 -36.96 -24.00
N GLU A 298 9.06 -37.01 -22.83
CA GLU A 298 7.64 -37.24 -22.63
C GLU A 298 7.04 -36.11 -21.79
N LEU A 299 6.79 -34.97 -22.43
CA LEU A 299 5.86 -34.00 -21.85
C LEU A 299 4.46 -34.52 -22.10
N THR A 300 3.97 -35.31 -21.16
CA THR A 300 2.61 -35.87 -21.22
C THR A 300 1.62 -34.73 -21.50
N LYS A 301 0.63 -35.00 -22.34
CA LYS A 301 -0.47 -34.07 -22.68
C LYS A 301 -1.09 -33.43 -21.42
N PHE A 302 -1.07 -34.16 -20.31
CA PHE A 302 -1.50 -33.74 -18.99
C PHE A 302 -0.67 -32.60 -18.38
N MET A 303 0.66 -32.64 -18.48
CA MET A 303 1.54 -31.55 -17.98
C MET A 303 1.38 -30.28 -18.82
N LYS A 304 1.22 -30.41 -20.14
CA LYS A 304 0.92 -29.27 -21.02
C LYS A 304 -0.41 -28.61 -20.64
N PHE A 305 -1.45 -29.40 -20.38
CA PHE A 305 -2.75 -28.88 -19.92
C PHE A 305 -2.65 -28.12 -18.60
N LYS A 306 -1.97 -28.70 -17.60
CA LYS A 306 -1.71 -28.07 -16.30
C LYS A 306 -0.98 -26.73 -16.46
N LEU A 307 0.06 -26.68 -17.31
CA LEU A 307 0.82 -25.46 -17.59
C LEU A 307 -0.04 -24.38 -18.27
N THR A 308 -0.82 -24.75 -19.27
CA THR A 308 -1.75 -23.85 -19.96
C THR A 308 -2.81 -23.30 -18.99
N LEU A 309 -3.33 -24.14 -18.09
CA LEU A 309 -4.28 -23.72 -17.06
C LEU A 309 -3.66 -22.70 -16.09
N LEU A 310 -2.43 -22.96 -15.62
CA LEU A 310 -1.71 -22.02 -14.75
C LEU A 310 -1.44 -20.68 -15.47
N LEU A 311 -1.07 -20.72 -16.76
CA LEU A 311 -0.87 -19.52 -17.57
C LEU A 311 -2.16 -18.72 -17.76
N LEU A 312 -3.25 -19.37 -18.17
CA LEU A 312 -4.54 -18.71 -18.39
C LEU A 312 -5.10 -18.11 -17.10
N THR A 313 -5.11 -18.89 -16.01
CA THR A 313 -5.56 -18.41 -14.70
C THR A 313 -4.63 -17.32 -14.14
N GLY A 314 -3.32 -17.45 -14.38
CA GLY A 314 -2.33 -16.46 -13.99
C GLY A 314 -2.49 -15.12 -14.72
N ILE A 315 -2.70 -15.15 -16.04
CA ILE A 315 -2.98 -13.95 -16.83
C ILE A 315 -4.29 -13.31 -16.37
N ALA A 316 -5.35 -14.08 -16.20
CA ALA A 316 -6.64 -13.57 -15.72
C ALA A 316 -6.51 -12.91 -14.33
N ALA A 317 -5.82 -13.56 -13.40
CA ALA A 317 -5.56 -13.02 -12.06
C ALA A 317 -4.72 -11.74 -12.12
N LEU A 318 -3.72 -11.69 -12.99
CA LEU A 318 -2.86 -10.52 -13.17
C LEU A 318 -3.64 -9.33 -13.74
N VAL A 319 -4.41 -9.56 -14.81
CA VAL A 319 -5.27 -8.55 -15.43
C VAL A 319 -6.28 -8.04 -14.41
N TYR A 320 -6.95 -8.94 -13.68
CA TYR A 320 -7.87 -8.56 -12.62
C TYR A 320 -7.18 -7.74 -11.53
N ALA A 321 -5.99 -8.14 -11.06
CA ALA A 321 -5.26 -7.43 -10.02
C ALA A 321 -4.84 -6.01 -10.47
N VAL A 322 -4.44 -5.85 -11.73
CA VAL A 322 -4.08 -4.54 -12.30
C VAL A 322 -5.31 -3.66 -12.50
N LEU A 323 -6.40 -4.20 -13.06
CA LEU A 323 -7.66 -3.45 -13.23
C LEU A 323 -8.20 -2.98 -11.88
N ARG A 324 -8.19 -3.88 -10.88
CA ARG A 324 -8.65 -3.60 -9.52
C ARG A 324 -7.70 -2.71 -8.70
N SER A 325 -6.46 -2.54 -9.12
CA SER A 325 -5.54 -1.59 -8.48
C SER A 325 -5.95 -0.13 -8.70
N GLY A 326 -6.88 0.15 -9.63
CA GLY A 326 -7.50 1.46 -9.82
C GLY A 326 -8.76 1.68 -8.97
N ASN A 327 -9.20 2.95 -8.88
CA ASN A 327 -10.37 3.37 -8.09
C ASN A 327 -11.74 2.95 -8.68
N TYR A 328 -11.77 2.25 -9.81
CA TYR A 328 -13.00 1.85 -10.51
C TYR A 328 -12.96 0.35 -10.79
N GLY A 329 -13.47 -0.44 -9.86
CA GLY A 329 -13.60 -1.89 -10.02
C GLY A 329 -14.96 -2.36 -9.53
N PHE A 330 -15.59 -3.26 -10.28
CA PHE A 330 -16.82 -3.94 -9.87
C PHE A 330 -16.54 -4.76 -8.60
N VAL A 331 -17.24 -4.44 -7.51
CA VAL A 331 -17.15 -5.19 -6.25
C VAL A 331 -18.40 -6.05 -6.14
N LEU A 332 -18.22 -7.34 -5.87
CA LEU A 332 -19.35 -8.24 -5.61
C LEU A 332 -19.97 -7.86 -4.27
N THR A 333 -21.30 -7.88 -4.16
CA THR A 333 -22.05 -7.53 -2.94
C THR A 333 -21.61 -8.34 -1.72
N PHE A 334 -21.39 -9.65 -1.89
CA PHE A 334 -20.83 -10.51 -0.83
C PHE A 334 -19.46 -10.04 -0.33
N GLU A 335 -18.61 -9.53 -1.23
CA GLU A 335 -17.33 -9.02 -0.80
C GLU A 335 -17.52 -7.82 0.12
N GLU A 336 -18.40 -6.87 -0.24
CA GLU A 336 -18.75 -5.68 0.54
C GLU A 336 -19.21 -6.03 1.96
N ASP A 337 -20.10 -7.00 2.11
CA ASP A 337 -20.57 -7.46 3.42
C ASP A 337 -19.44 -8.03 4.27
N PHE A 338 -18.57 -8.86 3.68
CA PHE A 338 -17.40 -9.39 4.38
C PHE A 338 -16.43 -8.27 4.78
N ARG A 339 -16.33 -7.19 3.98
CA ARG A 339 -15.54 -6.00 4.33
C ARG A 339 -16.08 -5.34 5.59
N LEU A 340 -17.40 -5.16 5.65
CA LEU A 340 -18.09 -4.51 6.75
C LEU A 340 -17.97 -5.32 8.05
N ILE A 341 -18.07 -6.65 7.97
CA ILE A 341 -17.84 -7.54 9.13
C ILE A 341 -16.43 -7.35 9.67
N LEU A 342 -15.41 -7.41 8.81
CA LEU A 342 -14.02 -7.21 9.22
C LEU A 342 -13.78 -5.81 9.80
N GLU A 343 -14.38 -4.76 9.22
CA GLU A 343 -14.26 -3.39 9.72
C GLU A 343 -14.97 -3.19 11.07
N ASN A 344 -16.06 -3.91 11.33
CA ASN A 344 -16.75 -3.86 12.63
C ASN A 344 -15.98 -4.60 13.73
N ILE A 345 -15.29 -5.69 13.38
CA ILE A 345 -14.49 -6.48 14.33
C ILE A 345 -13.14 -5.81 14.60
N PHE A 346 -12.52 -5.22 13.58
CA PHE A 346 -11.18 -4.66 13.65
C PHE A 346 -11.18 -3.15 13.40
N ILE A 347 -10.53 -2.39 14.30
CA ILE A 347 -10.36 -0.92 14.23
C ILE A 347 -9.86 -0.45 12.85
N VAL A 348 -8.96 -1.23 12.24
CA VAL A 348 -8.44 -1.04 10.88
C VAL A 348 -8.63 -2.35 10.16
N ARG A 349 -9.29 -2.29 9.01
CA ARG A 349 -9.73 -3.49 8.32
C ARG A 349 -8.56 -4.32 7.77
N PRO A 350 -8.48 -5.63 8.09
CA PRO A 350 -7.53 -6.55 7.45
C PRO A 350 -7.73 -6.64 5.94
N ARG A 351 -6.63 -6.83 5.20
CA ARG A 351 -6.70 -6.92 3.74
C ARG A 351 -7.24 -8.28 3.31
N THR A 352 -8.42 -8.29 2.68
CA THR A 352 -9.09 -9.53 2.23
C THR A 352 -8.24 -10.37 1.29
N LYS A 353 -7.50 -9.73 0.38
CA LYS A 353 -6.59 -10.44 -0.53
C LYS A 353 -5.51 -11.23 0.21
N GLU A 354 -4.97 -10.70 1.31
CA GLU A 354 -3.95 -11.39 2.11
C GLU A 354 -4.55 -12.54 2.91
N LEU A 355 -5.77 -12.36 3.45
CA LEU A 355 -6.50 -13.43 4.15
C LEU A 355 -6.80 -14.64 3.25
N VAL A 356 -6.83 -14.46 1.92
CA VAL A 356 -7.02 -15.56 0.96
C VAL A 356 -5.67 -16.09 0.47
N PHE A 357 -4.76 -15.22 0.02
CA PHE A 357 -3.54 -15.65 -0.64
C PHE A 357 -2.42 -16.09 0.31
N LEU A 358 -2.32 -15.55 1.52
CA LEU A 358 -1.30 -16.00 2.48
C LEU A 358 -1.54 -17.44 2.96
N PRO A 359 -2.78 -17.87 3.32
CA PRO A 359 -3.03 -19.28 3.59
C PRO A 359 -2.67 -20.19 2.43
N MET A 360 -2.96 -19.78 1.17
CA MET A 360 -2.54 -20.55 -0.01
C MET A 360 -1.02 -20.73 -0.05
N LEU A 361 -0.24 -19.67 0.21
CA LEU A 361 1.22 -19.75 0.27
C LEU A 361 1.70 -20.76 1.32
N PHE A 362 1.11 -20.75 2.52
CA PHE A 362 1.47 -21.67 3.60
C PHE A 362 1.09 -23.11 3.23
N PHE A 363 -0.12 -23.33 2.71
CA PHE A 363 -0.59 -24.64 2.27
C PHE A 363 0.27 -25.25 1.17
N ALA A 364 0.80 -24.44 0.25
CA ALA A 364 1.65 -24.93 -0.83
C ALA A 364 2.84 -25.77 -0.32
N SER A 365 3.35 -25.50 0.88
CA SER A 365 4.46 -26.25 1.49
C SER A 365 4.05 -27.60 2.11
N THR A 366 2.75 -27.85 2.27
CA THR A 366 2.19 -29.05 2.92
C THR A 366 1.57 -30.05 1.94
N ILE A 367 1.55 -29.71 0.65
CA ILE A 367 0.89 -30.50 -0.38
C ILE A 367 1.94 -31.22 -1.22
N ASN A 368 1.74 -32.53 -1.41
CA ASN A 368 2.63 -33.38 -2.20
C ASN A 368 2.34 -33.29 -3.70
N ASP A 369 1.12 -32.93 -4.11
CA ASP A 369 0.81 -32.70 -5.52
C ASP A 369 1.56 -31.45 -6.02
N GLU A 370 2.52 -31.68 -6.90
CA GLU A 370 3.41 -30.64 -7.43
C GLU A 370 2.64 -29.52 -8.12
N PHE A 371 1.58 -29.84 -8.87
CA PHE A 371 0.80 -28.84 -9.57
C PHE A 371 0.01 -27.94 -8.63
N LEU A 372 -0.65 -28.52 -7.63
CA LEU A 372 -1.41 -27.79 -6.64
C LEU A 372 -0.47 -26.95 -5.76
N SER A 373 0.71 -27.48 -5.38
CA SER A 373 1.75 -26.70 -4.69
C SER A 373 2.21 -25.50 -5.52
N LEU A 374 2.44 -25.68 -6.83
CA LEU A 374 2.80 -24.59 -7.75
C LEU A 374 1.68 -23.56 -7.89
N PHE A 375 0.44 -24.01 -8.07
CA PHE A 375 -0.73 -23.14 -8.19
C PHE A 375 -0.94 -22.30 -6.94
N LEU A 376 -0.92 -22.93 -5.76
CA LEU A 376 -1.04 -22.24 -4.48
C LEU A 376 0.13 -21.28 -4.23
N THR A 377 1.35 -21.66 -4.61
CA THR A 377 2.52 -20.77 -4.49
C THR A 377 2.37 -19.55 -5.41
N PHE A 378 1.92 -19.75 -6.66
CA PHE A 378 1.70 -18.67 -7.62
C PHE A 378 0.70 -17.66 -7.06
N PHE A 379 -0.47 -18.09 -6.61
CA PHE A 379 -1.45 -17.20 -6.00
C PHE A 379 -0.95 -16.59 -4.68
N GLY A 380 -0.19 -17.36 -3.90
CA GLY A 380 0.47 -16.88 -2.68
C GLY A 380 1.43 -15.71 -2.89
N THR A 381 2.03 -15.57 -4.07
CA THR A 381 2.87 -14.41 -4.39
C THR A 381 2.10 -13.09 -4.35
N PHE A 382 0.82 -13.07 -4.70
CA PHE A 382 -0.02 -11.87 -4.59
C PHE A 382 -0.24 -11.45 -3.12
N GLY A 383 -0.32 -12.42 -2.20
CA GLY A 383 -0.37 -12.16 -0.76
C GLY A 383 0.89 -11.48 -0.26
N LEU A 384 2.06 -11.99 -0.64
CA LEU A 384 3.36 -11.39 -0.27
C LEU A 384 3.52 -9.98 -0.82
N VAL A 385 3.23 -9.78 -2.10
CA VAL A 385 3.31 -8.44 -2.71
C VAL A 385 2.27 -7.49 -2.09
N SER A 386 1.12 -8.01 -1.65
CA SER A 386 0.13 -7.20 -0.94
C SER A 386 0.70 -6.60 0.36
N ILE A 387 1.37 -7.42 1.18
CA ILE A 387 2.03 -6.98 2.41
C ILE A 387 3.01 -5.86 2.09
N PHE A 388 3.90 -6.08 1.11
CA PHE A 388 4.86 -5.06 0.69
C PHE A 388 4.16 -3.77 0.25
N ASN A 389 3.13 -3.88 -0.61
CA ASN A 389 2.40 -2.72 -1.14
C ASN A 389 1.62 -1.95 -0.08
N SER A 390 1.24 -2.57 1.04
CA SER A 390 0.67 -1.86 2.19
C SER A 390 1.57 -0.73 2.68
N PHE A 391 2.88 -0.96 2.67
CA PHE A 391 3.88 0.01 3.10
C PHE A 391 4.26 1.03 2.00
N CYS A 392 3.89 0.81 0.74
CA CYS A 392 4.10 1.78 -0.34
C CYS A 392 3.17 3.01 -0.24
N HIS A 393 2.12 2.95 0.58
CA HIS A 393 1.24 4.08 0.87
C HIS A 393 1.80 4.95 2.00
N ILE A 394 2.78 5.80 1.65
CA ILE A 394 3.55 6.61 2.62
C ILE A 394 2.66 7.58 3.43
N LYS A 395 1.56 8.04 2.83
CA LYS A 395 0.58 8.95 3.44
C LYS A 395 -0.18 8.38 4.65
N ALA A 396 -0.26 7.06 4.76
CA ALA A 396 -0.92 6.40 5.87
C ALA A 396 0.03 6.39 7.08
N PRO A 397 -0.47 6.59 8.32
CA PRO A 397 0.34 6.44 9.52
C PRO A 397 1.02 5.08 9.57
N ILE A 398 2.29 5.05 9.95
CA ILE A 398 3.06 3.82 9.97
C ILE A 398 2.48 2.81 10.96
N PHE A 399 1.96 3.27 12.10
CA PHE A 399 1.41 2.39 13.12
C PHE A 399 0.07 1.77 12.68
N VAL A 400 -0.75 2.49 11.90
CA VAL A 400 -1.99 1.97 11.31
C VAL A 400 -1.66 0.89 10.28
N THR A 401 -0.69 1.17 9.41
CA THR A 401 -0.23 0.20 8.41
C THR A 401 0.36 -1.03 9.10
N PHE A 402 1.27 -0.85 10.06
CA PHE A 402 1.91 -1.93 10.80
C PHE A 402 0.90 -2.79 11.54
N TYR A 403 -0.04 -2.19 12.29
CA TYR A 403 -1.13 -2.90 12.96
C TYR A 403 -1.94 -3.75 11.98
N ARG A 404 -2.38 -3.16 10.86
CA ARG A 404 -3.17 -3.86 9.85
C ARG A 404 -2.44 -5.08 9.30
N GLU A 405 -1.16 -4.95 8.95
CA GLU A 405 -0.41 -6.08 8.39
C GLU A 405 -0.18 -7.19 9.42
N ILE A 406 0.15 -6.84 10.67
CA ILE A 406 0.33 -7.83 11.74
C ILE A 406 -0.97 -8.59 12.00
N VAL A 407 -2.11 -7.88 12.14
CA VAL A 407 -3.42 -8.52 12.34
C VAL A 407 -3.78 -9.40 11.14
N THR A 408 -3.52 -8.93 9.92
CA THR A 408 -3.83 -9.69 8.70
C THR A 408 -3.00 -10.97 8.59
N VAL A 409 -1.69 -10.90 8.88
CA VAL A 409 -0.79 -12.07 8.90
C VAL A 409 -1.17 -13.06 10.00
N LEU A 410 -1.50 -12.59 11.20
CA LEU A 410 -1.93 -13.45 12.30
C LEU A 410 -3.25 -14.16 11.98
N LEU A 411 -4.23 -13.44 11.43
CA LEU A 411 -5.51 -14.02 11.04
C LEU A 411 -5.35 -15.02 9.89
N ALA A 412 -4.54 -14.70 8.87
CA ALA A 412 -4.19 -15.63 7.80
C ALA A 412 -3.50 -16.89 8.33
N SER A 413 -2.59 -16.75 9.30
CA SER A 413 -1.92 -17.87 9.94
C SER A 413 -2.90 -18.74 10.73
N ALA A 414 -3.85 -18.12 11.45
CA ALA A 414 -4.92 -18.84 12.15
C ALA A 414 -5.84 -19.61 11.18
N ILE A 415 -6.21 -19.00 10.05
CA ILE A 415 -6.97 -19.67 8.98
C ILE A 415 -6.19 -20.88 8.44
N PHE A 416 -4.89 -20.71 8.18
CA PHE A 416 -4.03 -21.81 7.75
C PHE A 416 -3.98 -22.96 8.76
N VAL A 417 -3.80 -22.67 10.05
CA VAL A 417 -3.79 -23.68 11.11
C VAL A 417 -5.15 -24.40 11.19
N LEU A 418 -6.25 -23.66 11.19
CA LEU A 418 -7.61 -24.23 11.25
C LEU A 418 -7.88 -25.18 10.07
N LEU A 419 -7.57 -24.74 8.85
CA LEU A 419 -7.73 -25.55 7.64
C LEU A 419 -6.79 -26.76 7.64
N SER A 420 -5.59 -26.64 8.23
CA SER A 420 -4.64 -27.75 8.34
C SER A 420 -5.16 -28.81 9.30
N ILE A 421 -5.72 -28.40 10.45
CA ILE A 421 -6.38 -29.30 11.40
C ILE A 421 -7.55 -30.01 10.73
N LEU A 422 -8.41 -29.27 10.01
CA LEU A 422 -9.55 -29.86 9.30
C LEU A 422 -9.11 -30.90 8.27
N ARG A 423 -8.07 -30.59 7.47
CA ARG A 423 -7.48 -31.54 6.52
C ARG A 423 -6.97 -32.79 7.25
N SER A 424 -6.24 -32.63 8.35
CA SER A 424 -5.76 -33.77 9.14
C SER A 424 -6.90 -34.62 9.69
N LEU A 425 -7.98 -34.00 10.19
CA LEU A 425 -9.17 -34.72 10.66
C LEU A 425 -9.83 -35.51 9.52
N ILE A 426 -9.95 -34.91 8.32
CA ILE A 426 -10.50 -35.60 7.15
C ILE A 426 -9.62 -36.77 6.72
N LEU A 427 -8.30 -36.61 6.70
CA LEU A 427 -7.37 -37.69 6.34
C LEU A 427 -7.44 -38.86 7.33
N VAL A 428 -7.49 -38.55 8.63
CA VAL A 428 -7.71 -39.55 9.69
C VAL A 428 -9.04 -40.28 9.49
N TRP A 429 -10.11 -39.53 9.19
CA TRP A 429 -11.44 -40.10 8.95
C TRP A 429 -11.52 -40.96 7.68
N THR A 430 -10.85 -40.56 6.60
CA THR A 430 -10.82 -41.30 5.33
C THR A 430 -9.76 -42.42 5.29
N ARG A 431 -8.98 -42.60 6.35
CA ARG A 431 -7.84 -43.53 6.45
C ARG A 431 -6.78 -43.35 5.35
N GLN A 432 -6.72 -42.17 4.73
CA GLN A 432 -5.67 -41.83 3.79
C GLN A 432 -4.47 -41.30 4.59
N LYS A 433 -3.28 -41.87 4.38
CA LYS A 433 -2.05 -41.47 5.08
C LYS A 433 -1.61 -40.06 4.73
#